data_AF-A0A7K2FIF0-F1
#
_entry.id   AF-A0A7K2FIF0-F1
#
_cell.length_a   1.000
_cell.length_b   1.000
_cell.length_c   1.000
_cell.angle_alpha   90.00
_cell.angle_beta   90.00
_cell.angle_gamma   90.00
#
_symmetry.space_group_name_H-M   'P 1'
#
loop_
_entity.id
_entity.type
_entity.pdbx_description
1 polymer ?
#
loop_
_entity_poly.entity_id
_entity_poly.type
_entity_poly.pdbx_seq_one_letter_code
_entity_poly.pdbx_strand_id
1 'polypeptide(L)'
;MQLSATRRGARLARLLAERQLDEWGLPFEAATQIVAELASNAVLHGRVRGRDFRLELRRYDDDTLRIEVTDARGDRPPRLPDPGTELAENGRGLHIVAAYAHRWGVEEAPAGAKTVWAELAPEASAGVT
;
A
#
# COMPACT_ATOMS: atom_id res chain seq x y z
N MET A 1 10.99 -5.41 -1.95
CA MET A 1 11.53 -5.62 -0.58
C MET A 1 10.73 -6.71 0.12
N GLN A 2 11.36 -7.70 0.75
CA GLN A 2 10.67 -8.73 1.56
C GLN A 2 10.76 -8.36 3.06
N LEU A 3 9.63 -8.41 3.77
CA LEU A 3 9.49 -7.90 5.13
C LEU A 3 8.63 -8.82 5.98
N SER A 4 9.06 -9.03 7.23
CA SER A 4 8.28 -9.85 8.18
C SER A 4 6.86 -9.31 8.37
N ALA A 5 5.85 -10.18 8.38
CA ALA A 5 4.45 -9.83 8.65
C ALA A 5 4.21 -9.51 10.14
N THR A 6 4.86 -8.45 10.62
CA THR A 6 4.82 -7.94 11.99
C THR A 6 4.68 -6.42 12.00
N ARG A 7 4.24 -5.83 13.11
CA ARG A 7 4.19 -4.36 13.28
C ARG A 7 5.54 -3.68 13.00
N ARG A 8 6.64 -4.34 13.40
CA ARG A 8 8.01 -3.85 13.11
C ARG A 8 8.30 -3.88 11.61
N GLY A 9 7.88 -4.92 10.92
CA GLY A 9 7.98 -5.03 9.45
C GLY A 9 7.18 -3.96 8.72
N ALA A 10 5.94 -3.67 9.15
CA ALA A 10 5.16 -2.58 8.59
C ALA A 10 5.81 -1.20 8.80
N ARG A 11 6.32 -0.92 10.01
CA ARG A 11 7.09 0.30 10.27
C ARG A 11 8.32 0.40 9.38
N LEU A 12 9.04 -0.71 9.19
CA LEU A 12 10.21 -0.75 8.33
C LEU A 12 9.84 -0.53 6.85
N ALA A 13 8.72 -1.08 6.39
CA ALA A 13 8.20 -0.84 5.05
C ALA A 13 8.03 0.67 4.77
N ARG A 14 7.39 1.37 5.71
CA ARG A 14 7.16 2.81 5.62
C ARG A 14 8.47 3.59 5.54
N LEU A 15 9.42 3.31 6.45
CA LEU A 15 10.72 3.98 6.48
C LEU A 15 11.53 3.77 5.20
N LEU A 16 11.47 2.56 4.64
CA LEU A 16 12.20 2.25 3.40
C LEU A 16 11.53 2.87 2.18
N ALA A 17 10.20 2.98 2.18
CA ALA A 17 9.48 3.71 1.15
C ALA A 17 9.79 5.22 1.20
N GLU A 18 9.77 5.83 2.38
CA GLU A 18 10.14 7.25 2.57
C GLU A 18 11.52 7.52 1.97
N ARG A 19 12.53 6.69 2.27
CA ARG A 19 13.87 6.83 1.69
C ARG A 19 13.89 6.64 0.17
N GLN A 20 13.20 5.63 -0.35
CA GLN A 20 13.20 5.39 -1.79
C GLN A 20 12.55 6.54 -2.57
N LEU A 21 11.50 7.12 -2.01
CA LEU A 21 10.80 8.26 -2.62
C LEU A 21 11.66 9.52 -2.59
N ASP A 22 12.38 9.76 -1.49
CA ASP A 22 13.37 10.83 -1.38
C ASP A 22 14.49 10.68 -2.42
N GLU A 23 15.03 9.46 -2.58
CA GLU A 23 16.03 9.14 -3.62
C GLU A 23 15.49 9.38 -5.06
N TRP A 24 14.20 9.21 -5.28
CA TRP A 24 13.54 9.48 -6.57
C TRP A 24 13.10 10.94 -6.74
N GLY A 25 13.23 11.77 -5.72
CA GLY A 25 12.78 13.16 -5.70
C GLY A 25 11.26 13.30 -5.79
N LEU A 26 10.50 12.31 -5.29
CA LEU A 26 9.03 12.31 -5.33
C LEU A 26 8.43 12.76 -3.99
N PRO A 27 7.27 13.44 -4.02
CA PRO A 27 6.52 13.78 -2.81
C PRO A 27 6.11 12.51 -2.07
N PHE A 28 6.37 12.47 -0.76
CA PHE A 28 6.22 11.23 0.01
C PHE A 28 4.97 11.19 0.89
N GLU A 29 4.24 12.29 1.14
CA GLU A 29 3.16 12.30 2.14
C GLU A 29 2.04 11.29 1.82
N ALA A 30 1.41 11.42 0.64
CA ALA A 30 0.36 10.51 0.20
C ALA A 30 0.88 9.07 0.00
N ALA A 31 2.05 8.92 -0.63
CA ALA A 31 2.66 7.62 -0.89
C ALA A 31 3.01 6.85 0.38
N THR A 32 3.58 7.55 1.37
CA THR A 32 3.95 6.98 2.67
C THR A 32 2.72 6.58 3.45
N GLN A 33 1.64 7.37 3.37
CA GLN A 33 0.38 7.01 4.01
C GLN A 33 -0.22 5.74 3.38
N ILE A 34 -0.25 5.64 2.05
CA ILE A 34 -0.69 4.43 1.34
C ILE A 34 0.16 3.22 1.76
N VAL A 35 1.49 3.34 1.78
CA VAL A 35 2.39 2.25 2.21
C VAL A 35 2.07 1.82 3.64
N ALA A 36 1.84 2.76 4.55
CA ALA A 36 1.52 2.47 5.94
C ALA A 36 0.22 1.67 6.07
N GLU A 37 -0.82 2.06 5.33
CA GLU A 37 -2.11 1.37 5.35
C GLU A 37 -2.05 -0.01 4.71
N LEU A 38 -1.41 -0.14 3.54
CA LEU A 38 -1.27 -1.42 2.84
C LEU A 38 -0.40 -2.40 3.65
N ALA A 39 0.70 -1.95 4.24
CA ALA A 39 1.54 -2.78 5.10
C ALA A 39 0.81 -3.18 6.39
N SER A 40 0.03 -2.28 6.98
CA SER A 40 -0.81 -2.60 8.16
C SER A 40 -1.86 -3.65 7.83
N ASN A 41 -2.52 -3.54 6.68
CA ASN A 41 -3.46 -4.55 6.17
C ASN A 41 -2.78 -5.90 5.97
N ALA A 42 -1.59 -5.94 5.39
CA ALA A 42 -0.83 -7.18 5.22
C ALA A 42 -0.50 -7.84 6.57
N VAL A 43 -0.16 -7.05 7.60
CA VAL A 43 0.15 -7.57 8.94
C VAL A 43 -1.10 -8.03 9.70
N LEU A 44 -2.20 -7.30 9.60
CA LEU A 44 -3.43 -7.58 10.36
C LEU A 44 -4.31 -8.65 9.70
N HIS A 45 -4.35 -8.67 8.37
CA HIS A 45 -5.30 -9.48 7.60
C HIS A 45 -4.62 -10.45 6.63
N GLY A 46 -3.41 -10.13 6.17
CA GLY A 46 -2.62 -10.94 5.24
C GLY A 46 -1.67 -11.97 5.87
N ARG A 47 -1.55 -11.96 7.20
CA ARG A 47 -0.53 -12.76 7.90
C ARG A 47 -0.82 -14.27 7.83
N VAL A 48 0.19 -15.00 7.36
CA VAL A 48 0.31 -16.46 7.47
C VAL A 48 1.58 -16.77 8.27
N ARG A 49 1.53 -17.73 9.20
CA ARG A 49 2.67 -18.04 10.08
C ARG A 49 3.89 -18.44 9.25
N GLY A 50 5.03 -17.80 9.50
CA GLY A 50 6.30 -18.07 8.81
C GLY A 50 6.38 -17.50 7.39
N ARG A 51 5.45 -16.63 6.98
CA ARG A 51 5.46 -15.97 5.68
C ARG A 51 5.62 -14.46 5.84
N ASP A 52 6.42 -13.89 4.95
CA ASP A 52 6.66 -12.46 4.82
C ASP A 52 5.62 -11.82 3.88
N PHE A 53 5.57 -10.49 3.90
CA PHE A 53 4.93 -9.71 2.84
C PHE A 53 6.00 -8.98 2.03
N ARG A 54 5.66 -8.65 0.78
CA ARG A 54 6.53 -7.93 -0.14
C ARG A 54 6.00 -6.52 -0.36
N LEU A 55 6.86 -5.52 -0.28
CA LEU A 55 6.62 -4.16 -0.77
C LEU A 55 7.37 -3.94 -2.09
N GLU A 56 6.70 -3.44 -3.11
CA GLU A 56 7.33 -2.95 -4.34
C GLU A 56 6.84 -1.54 -4.64
N LEU A 57 7.77 -0.70 -5.07
CA LEU A 57 7.52 0.64 -5.57
C LEU A 57 7.97 0.67 -7.03
N ARG A 58 7.13 1.19 -7.92
CA ARG A 58 7.46 1.34 -9.34
C ARG A 58 7.09 2.75 -9.79
N ARG A 59 8.04 3.46 -10.38
CA ARG A 59 7.79 4.71 -11.09
C ARG A 59 7.68 4.38 -12.58
N TYR A 60 6.60 4.82 -13.20
CA TYR A 60 6.39 4.71 -14.64
C TYR A 60 6.90 5.95 -15.38
N ASP A 61 7.03 5.85 -16.70
CA ASP A 61 7.54 6.93 -17.56
C ASP A 61 6.63 8.17 -17.57
N ASP A 62 5.35 8.02 -17.24
CA ASP A 62 4.38 9.09 -17.09
C ASP A 62 4.37 9.72 -15.68
N ASP A 63 5.38 9.42 -14.86
CA ASP A 63 5.52 9.79 -13.46
C ASP A 63 4.48 9.20 -12.50
N THR A 64 3.65 8.26 -12.96
CA THR A 64 2.76 7.50 -12.07
C THR A 64 3.60 6.65 -11.12
N LEU A 65 3.31 6.76 -9.82
CA LEU A 65 3.90 5.92 -8.78
C LEU A 65 2.94 4.79 -8.41
N ARG A 66 3.35 3.55 -8.62
CA ARG A 66 2.63 2.35 -8.18
C ARG A 66 3.27 1.74 -6.94
N ILE A 67 2.44 1.53 -5.93
CA ILE A 67 2.78 0.92 -4.65
C ILE A 67 2.08 -0.43 -4.61
N GLU A 68 2.84 -1.51 -4.45
CA GLU A 68 2.32 -2.87 -4.38
C GLU A 68 2.70 -3.52 -3.05
N VAL A 69 1.73 -4.12 -2.37
CA VAL A 69 1.95 -4.97 -1.20
C VAL A 69 1.41 -6.36 -1.47
N THR A 70 2.30 -7.35 -1.57
CA THR A 70 1.93 -8.76 -1.72
C THR A 70 1.98 -9.46 -0.37
N ASP A 71 0.88 -10.09 0.06
CA ASP A 71 0.82 -10.92 1.26
C ASP A 71 0.38 -12.37 0.93
N ALA A 72 0.69 -13.29 1.82
CA ALA A 72 0.53 -14.73 1.59
C ALA A 72 -0.91 -15.25 1.69
N ARG A 73 -1.91 -14.38 1.89
CA ARG A 73 -3.29 -14.77 2.15
C ARG A 73 -4.24 -14.31 1.04
N GLY A 74 -4.21 -15.01 -0.08
CA GLY A 74 -5.00 -14.70 -1.28
C GLY A 74 -6.50 -14.92 -1.12
N ASP A 75 -6.93 -15.81 -0.21
CA ASP A 75 -8.34 -16.12 0.06
C ASP A 75 -9.12 -15.02 0.79
N ARG A 76 -8.44 -13.93 1.18
CA ARG A 76 -9.04 -12.82 1.95
C ARG A 76 -8.69 -11.46 1.32
N PRO A 77 -9.32 -11.09 0.20
CA PRO A 77 -9.13 -9.76 -0.38
C PRO A 77 -9.67 -8.67 0.58
N PRO A 78 -9.01 -7.50 0.65
CA PRO A 78 -9.56 -6.36 1.39
C PRO A 78 -10.89 -5.92 0.76
N ARG A 79 -11.82 -5.48 1.60
CA ARG A 79 -13.13 -4.96 1.17
C ARG A 79 -13.28 -3.54 1.67
N LEU A 80 -13.73 -2.63 0.81
CA LEU A 80 -14.24 -1.34 1.27
C LEU A 80 -15.60 -1.59 1.93
N PRO A 81 -15.78 -1.23 3.20
CA PRO A 81 -17.08 -1.31 3.85
C PRO A 81 -18.09 -0.37 3.18
N ASP A 82 -19.37 -0.75 3.19
CA ASP A 82 -20.43 0.07 2.63
C ASP A 82 -20.59 1.40 3.40
N PRO A 83 -20.97 2.50 2.71
CA PRO A 83 -21.24 3.78 3.35
C PRO A 83 -22.25 3.64 4.50
N GLY A 84 -21.93 4.18 5.68
CA GLY A 84 -22.79 4.14 6.86
C GLY A 84 -22.57 2.95 7.80
N THR A 85 -21.64 2.05 7.49
CA THR A 85 -21.18 1.02 8.45
C THR A 85 -20.25 1.66 9.48
N GLU A 86 -20.48 1.42 10.79
CA GLU A 86 -19.52 1.80 11.82
C GLU A 86 -18.18 1.10 11.57
N LEU A 87 -17.19 1.87 11.14
CA LEU A 87 -15.84 1.38 10.97
C LEU A 87 -15.23 1.23 12.37
N ALA A 88 -15.05 -0.01 12.82
CA ALA A 88 -13.99 -0.30 13.78
C ALA A 88 -12.67 0.29 13.25
N GLU A 89 -11.76 0.71 14.11
CA GLU A 89 -10.50 1.37 13.71
C GLU A 89 -9.74 0.60 12.60
N ASN A 90 -9.91 -0.73 12.55
CA ASN A 90 -9.35 -1.63 11.54
C ASN A 90 -9.97 -1.52 10.12
N GLY A 91 -11.02 -0.72 9.90
CA GLY A 91 -11.73 -0.59 8.61
C GLY A 91 -11.46 0.72 7.84
N ARG A 92 -10.70 1.65 8.43
CA ARG A 92 -10.41 2.96 7.81
C ARG A 92 -9.25 2.93 6.82
N GLY A 93 -8.32 1.98 6.95
CA GLY A 93 -7.09 1.99 6.17
C GLY A 93 -7.31 1.94 4.66
N LEU A 94 -8.32 1.19 4.20
CA LEU A 94 -8.63 1.12 2.77
C LEU A 94 -9.35 2.38 2.26
N HIS A 95 -10.07 3.10 3.12
CA HIS A 95 -10.63 4.41 2.77
C HIS A 95 -9.52 5.45 2.55
N ILE A 96 -8.48 5.39 3.37
CA ILE A 96 -7.30 6.26 3.21
C ILE A 96 -6.61 5.95 1.87
N VAL A 97 -6.40 4.67 1.56
CA VAL A 97 -5.87 4.27 0.24
C VAL A 97 -6.74 4.78 -0.90
N ALA A 98 -8.06 4.58 -0.81
CA ALA A 98 -9.00 5.04 -1.83
C ALA A 98 -9.08 6.57 -1.95
N ALA A 99 -8.81 7.32 -0.88
CA ALA A 99 -8.83 8.78 -0.88
C ALA A 99 -7.58 9.38 -1.53
N TYR A 100 -6.41 8.76 -1.34
CA TYR A 100 -5.15 9.25 -1.90
C TYR A 100 -4.86 8.70 -3.29
N ALA A 101 -5.27 7.48 -3.59
CA ALA A 101 -4.92 6.82 -4.85
C ALA A 101 -5.78 7.32 -6.02
N HIS A 102 -5.15 7.51 -7.18
CA HIS A 102 -5.84 7.70 -8.45
C HIS A 102 -6.58 6.41 -8.87
N ARG A 103 -5.91 5.28 -8.70
CA ARG A 103 -6.48 3.94 -8.88
C ARG A 103 -5.92 3.01 -7.80
N TRP A 104 -6.71 2.03 -7.39
CA TRP A 104 -6.21 0.97 -6.53
C TRP A 104 -6.97 -0.31 -6.83
N GLY A 105 -6.39 -1.44 -6.44
CA GLY A 105 -6.99 -2.74 -6.71
C GLY A 105 -6.32 -3.89 -5.98
N VAL A 106 -6.81 -5.08 -6.30
CA VAL A 106 -6.31 -6.35 -5.77
C VAL A 106 -6.12 -7.30 -6.94
N GLU A 107 -4.95 -7.91 -7.01
CA GLU A 107 -4.59 -8.91 -8.01
C GLU A 107 -4.19 -10.22 -7.31
N GLU A 108 -4.50 -11.34 -7.93
CA GLU A 108 -3.99 -12.63 -7.48
C GLU A 108 -2.47 -12.71 -7.70
N ALA A 109 -1.77 -13.35 -6.78
CA ALA A 109 -0.34 -13.58 -6.87
C ALA A 109 -0.02 -15.08 -6.69
N PRO A 110 1.13 -15.56 -7.21
CA PRO A 110 1.49 -16.98 -7.13
C PRO A 110 1.49 -17.54 -5.71
N ALA A 111 1.34 -18.87 -5.60
CA ALA A 111 1.34 -19.59 -4.32
C ALA A 111 0.23 -19.15 -3.34
N GLY A 112 -0.95 -18.80 -3.88
CA GLY A 112 -2.11 -18.40 -3.08
C GLY A 112 -1.95 -17.06 -2.37
N ALA A 113 -1.07 -16.20 -2.89
CA ALA A 113 -0.87 -14.85 -2.39
C ALA A 113 -1.83 -13.86 -3.08
N LYS A 114 -1.89 -12.63 -2.56
CA LYS A 114 -2.53 -11.51 -3.25
C LYS A 114 -1.64 -10.29 -3.23
N THR A 115 -1.76 -9.44 -4.23
CA THR A 115 -1.16 -8.12 -4.28
C THR A 115 -2.26 -7.08 -4.16
N VAL A 116 -2.21 -6.25 -3.12
CA VAL A 116 -3.00 -5.03 -3.04
C VAL A 116 -2.13 -3.90 -3.56
N TRP A 117 -2.63 -3.11 -4.50
CA TRP A 117 -1.87 -2.07 -5.14
C TRP A 117 -2.63 -0.75 -5.18
N ALA A 118 -1.88 0.34 -5.25
CA ALA A 118 -2.38 1.69 -5.42
C ALA A 118 -1.45 2.48 -6.33
N GLU A 119 -2.05 3.31 -7.18
CA GLU A 119 -1.37 4.21 -8.10
C GLU A 119 -1.66 5.64 -7.70
N LEU A 120 -0.60 6.42 -7.57
CA LEU A 120 -0.64 7.86 -7.43
C LEU A 120 -0.31 8.46 -8.79
N ALA A 121 -1.20 9.34 -9.25
CA ALA A 121 -0.91 10.18 -10.40
C ALA A 121 0.29 11.09 -10.06
N PRO A 122 1.04 11.56 -11.07
CA PRO A 122 1.98 12.64 -10.87
C PRO A 122 1.25 13.78 -10.18
N GLU A 123 1.84 14.37 -9.14
CA GLU A 123 1.33 15.66 -8.67
C GLU A 123 1.41 16.59 -9.88
N ALA A 124 0.26 17.07 -10.35
CA ALA A 124 0.24 18.13 -11.34
C ALA A 124 1.05 19.25 -10.72
N SER A 125 2.22 19.54 -11.30
CA SER A 125 3.09 20.60 -10.82
C SER A 125 2.22 21.83 -10.72
N ALA A 126 1.88 22.25 -9.50
CA ALA A 126 1.04 23.42 -9.30
C ALA A 126 1.78 24.55 -10.00
N GLY A 127 1.26 24.95 -11.16
CA GLY A 127 1.87 25.99 -11.97
C GLY A 127 2.00 27.21 -11.09
N VAL A 128 3.24 27.54 -10.73
CA VAL A 128 3.57 28.85 -10.18
C VAL A 128 3.17 29.83 -11.27
N THR A 129 2.05 30.51 -11.05
CA THR A 129 1.67 31.73 -11.77
C THR A 129 2.21 32.91 -10.98
#